data_AF-A0A6M3ILK2-F1
#
_entry.id   AF-A0A6M3ILK2-F1
#
_cell.length_a   1.000
_cell.length_b   1.000
_cell.length_c   1.000
_cell.angle_alpha   90.00
_cell.angle_beta   90.00
_cell.angle_gamma   90.00
#
_symmetry.space_group_name_H-M   'P 1'
#
loop_
_entity.id
_entity.type
_entity.pdbx_description
1 polymer ?
#
loop_
_entity_poly.entity_id
_entity_poly.type
_entity_poly.pdbx_seq_one_letter_code
_entity_poly.pdbx_strand_id
1 'polypeptide(L)'
;MPEEITPEAFEMKRQAEERERKIVRFTNIDNESFTHSYSGISRTVAAGRSFVGRLPECDHLAMHLARKILAREKKTTTKEGNLWNNKEVDTMKEKILSPLGEEGEESKSLEQIRIKDSEELEKRFQPKVNQIDEEGGSNKNNPVIVSKKDVITDLEKRGVKADISKSKEELLAQLLELEAQGVEPR
;
A
#
# COMPACT_ATOMS: atom_id res chain seq x y z
N MET A 1 -14.27 15.10 -51.78
CA MET A 1 -12.88 15.55 -51.99
C MET A 1 -12.15 15.31 -50.68
N PRO A 2 -11.05 14.54 -50.63
CA PRO A 2 -10.28 14.39 -49.40
C PRO A 2 -9.56 15.71 -49.11
N GLU A 3 -9.75 16.25 -47.90
CA GLU A 3 -9.03 17.44 -47.43
C GLU A 3 -7.54 17.10 -47.31
N GLU A 4 -6.68 17.86 -47.98
CA GLU A 4 -5.23 17.74 -47.85
C GLU A 4 -4.83 18.20 -46.44
N ILE A 5 -4.58 17.24 -45.56
CA ILE A 5 -4.11 17.50 -44.20
C ILE A 5 -2.68 18.01 -44.32
N THR A 6 -2.46 19.28 -43.98
CA THR A 6 -1.11 19.85 -43.91
C THR A 6 -0.27 19.08 -42.88
N PRO A 7 1.06 18.93 -43.08
CA PRO A 7 1.92 18.23 -42.14
C PRO A 7 1.85 18.80 -40.71
N GLU A 8 1.64 20.12 -40.57
CA GLU A 8 1.41 20.77 -39.27
C GLU A 8 0.12 20.32 -38.59
N ALA A 9 -0.98 20.14 -39.34
CA ALA A 9 -2.24 19.66 -38.79
C ALA A 9 -2.15 18.19 -38.36
N PHE A 10 -1.32 17.38 -39.03
CA PHE A 10 -1.04 16.00 -38.63
C PHE A 10 -0.27 15.94 -37.30
N GLU A 11 0.75 16.79 -37.13
CA GLU A 11 1.50 16.89 -35.87
C GLU A 11 0.62 17.40 -34.72
N MET A 12 -0.21 18.43 -34.95
CA MET A 12 -1.16 18.91 -33.94
C MET A 12 -2.16 17.82 -33.54
N LYS A 13 -2.68 17.05 -34.50
CA LYS A 13 -3.59 15.94 -34.23
C LYS A 13 -2.92 14.85 -33.39
N ARG A 14 -1.67 14.52 -33.68
CA ARG A 14 -0.89 13.55 -32.90
C ARG A 14 -0.66 14.04 -31.46
N GLN A 15 -0.29 15.31 -31.27
CA GLN A 15 -0.13 15.89 -29.94
C GLN A 15 -1.44 15.97 -29.16
N ALA A 16 -2.55 16.28 -29.83
CA ALA A 16 -3.88 16.27 -29.22
C ALA A 16 -4.25 14.86 -28.75
N GLU A 17 -4.00 13.84 -29.57
CA GLU A 17 -4.26 12.45 -29.22
C GLU A 17 -3.39 11.96 -28.04
N GLU A 18 -2.11 12.34 -28.01
CA GLU A 18 -1.23 12.05 -26.87
C GLU A 18 -1.72 12.71 -25.57
N ARG A 19 -2.23 13.95 -25.65
CA ARG A 19 -2.84 14.65 -24.52
C ARG A 19 -4.14 13.98 -24.07
N GLU A 20 -4.99 13.54 -24.99
CA GLU A 20 -6.23 12.84 -24.66
C GLU A 20 -6.00 11.51 -23.94
N ARG A 21 -4.90 10.82 -24.27
CA ARG A 21 -4.51 9.56 -23.62
C ARG A 21 -3.83 9.77 -22.27
N LYS A 22 -3.35 10.98 -21.95
CA LYS A 22 -2.69 11.26 -20.68
C LYS A 22 -3.71 11.22 -19.55
N ILE A 23 -3.49 10.32 -18.60
CA ILE A 23 -4.28 10.23 -17.38
C ILE A 23 -3.63 11.14 -16.34
N VAL A 24 -4.43 11.98 -15.69
CA VAL A 24 -3.99 12.87 -14.62
C VAL A 24 -4.92 12.78 -13.43
N ARG A 25 -4.40 13.19 -12.28
CA ARG A 25 -5.15 13.33 -11.05
C ARG A 25 -5.57 14.78 -10.89
N PHE A 26 -6.85 14.98 -10.64
CA PHE A 26 -7.44 16.24 -10.21
C PHE A 26 -7.68 16.15 -8.71
N THR A 27 -7.21 17.12 -7.92
CA THR A 27 -7.42 17.15 -6.48
C THR A 27 -8.27 18.36 -6.11
N ASN A 28 -9.40 18.13 -5.43
CA ASN A 28 -10.22 19.22 -4.95
C ASN A 28 -9.60 19.86 -3.70
N ILE A 29 -8.94 21.00 -3.90
CA ILE A 29 -8.31 21.80 -2.83
C ILE A 29 -9.30 22.75 -2.11
N ASP A 30 -10.55 22.83 -2.58
CA ASP A 30 -11.59 23.66 -1.95
C ASP A 30 -12.20 22.93 -0.74
N ASN A 31 -12.75 23.71 0.20
CA ASN A 31 -13.39 23.18 1.41
C ASN A 31 -14.80 22.63 1.17
N GLU A 32 -15.30 22.74 -0.06
CA GLU A 32 -16.62 22.28 -0.46
C GLU A 32 -16.55 21.21 -1.55
N SER A 33 -17.62 20.42 -1.63
CA SER A 33 -17.84 19.55 -2.80
C SER A 33 -17.92 20.39 -4.07
N PHE A 34 -17.17 19.98 -5.08
CA PHE A 34 -17.19 20.57 -6.41
C PHE A 34 -17.94 19.64 -7.36
N THR A 35 -18.97 20.16 -8.02
CA THR A 35 -19.70 19.44 -9.07
C THR A 35 -19.66 20.26 -10.35
N HIS A 36 -19.22 19.65 -11.44
CA HIS A 36 -19.25 20.28 -12.76
C HIS A 36 -19.39 19.25 -13.87
N SER A 37 -19.91 19.67 -15.01
CA SER A 37 -20.17 18.78 -16.15
C SER A 37 -19.09 18.93 -17.22
N TYR A 38 -18.55 17.79 -17.67
CA TYR A 38 -17.70 17.72 -18.86
C TYR A 38 -18.38 16.80 -19.88
N SER A 39 -18.53 17.26 -21.12
CA SER A 39 -19.20 16.50 -22.19
C SER A 39 -20.62 16.00 -21.84
N GLY A 40 -21.37 16.76 -21.03
CA GLY A 40 -22.71 16.38 -20.55
C GLY A 40 -22.75 15.43 -19.36
N ILE A 41 -21.59 14.96 -18.87
CA ILE A 41 -21.49 14.08 -17.71
C ILE A 41 -21.09 14.91 -16.50
N SER A 42 -21.95 14.97 -15.49
CA SER A 42 -21.66 15.61 -14.21
C SER A 42 -20.71 14.76 -13.38
N ARG A 43 -19.60 15.36 -12.95
CA ARG A 43 -18.66 14.78 -12.00
C ARG A 43 -18.72 15.55 -10.69
N THR A 44 -18.82 14.84 -9.58
CA THR A 44 -18.77 15.41 -8.24
C THR A 44 -17.53 14.92 -7.53
N VAL A 45 -16.71 15.85 -7.06
CA VAL A 45 -15.49 15.59 -6.28
C VAL A 45 -15.66 16.25 -4.92
N ALA A 46 -15.70 15.45 -3.87
CA ALA A 46 -15.80 15.96 -2.50
C ALA A 46 -14.54 16.76 -2.10
N ALA A 47 -14.66 17.61 -1.08
CA ALA A 47 -13.53 18.39 -0.55
C ALA A 47 -12.37 17.46 -0.14
N GLY A 48 -11.15 17.81 -0.52
CA GLY A 48 -9.94 17.03 -0.25
C GLY A 48 -9.86 15.66 -0.95
N ARG A 49 -10.83 15.30 -1.79
CA ARG A 49 -10.78 14.07 -2.59
C ARG A 49 -10.14 14.33 -3.95
N SER A 50 -9.52 13.29 -4.48
CA SER A 50 -8.97 13.27 -5.82
C SER A 50 -9.85 12.49 -6.78
N PHE A 51 -9.86 12.93 -8.03
CA PHE A 51 -10.49 12.28 -9.17
C PHE A 51 -9.40 11.97 -10.20
N VAL A 52 -9.43 10.77 -10.76
CA VAL A 52 -8.49 10.34 -11.79
C VAL A 52 -9.25 10.25 -13.10
N GLY A 53 -8.75 10.95 -14.12
CA GLY A 53 -9.40 11.06 -15.41
C GLY A 53 -8.45 11.45 -16.53
N ARG A 54 -9.01 11.68 -17.71
CA ARG A 54 -8.24 12.12 -18.87
C ARG A 54 -7.86 13.60 -18.72
N LEU A 55 -6.73 13.99 -19.29
CA LEU A 55 -6.24 15.37 -19.22
C LEU A 55 -7.29 16.41 -19.63
N PRO A 56 -8.05 16.26 -20.74
CA PRO A 56 -9.03 17.28 -21.12
C PRO A 56 -10.19 17.43 -20.10
N GLU A 57 -10.65 16.31 -19.53
CA GLU A 57 -11.71 16.31 -18.51
C GLU A 57 -11.18 16.98 -17.22
N CYS A 58 -10.02 16.54 -16.75
CA CYS A 58 -9.40 17.07 -15.54
C CYS A 58 -9.00 18.55 -15.69
N ASP A 59 -8.48 18.95 -16.86
CA ASP A 59 -8.10 20.35 -17.15
C ASP A 59 -9.31 21.27 -17.13
N HIS A 60 -10.43 20.81 -17.70
CA HIS A 60 -11.70 21.53 -17.65
C HIS A 60 -12.20 21.68 -16.20
N LEU A 61 -12.23 20.58 -15.43
CA LEU A 61 -12.64 20.61 -14.02
C LEU A 61 -11.71 21.52 -13.19
N ALA A 62 -10.39 21.46 -13.40
CA ALA A 62 -9.38 22.30 -12.75
C ALA A 62 -9.59 23.78 -13.04
N MET A 63 -9.84 24.14 -14.30
CA MET A 63 -10.14 25.51 -14.68
C MET A 63 -11.37 26.05 -13.95
N HIS A 64 -12.44 25.27 -13.89
CA HIS A 64 -13.68 25.69 -13.23
C HIS A 64 -13.53 25.78 -11.70
N LEU A 65 -12.81 24.83 -11.09
CA LEU A 65 -12.49 24.89 -9.67
C LEU A 65 -11.61 26.10 -9.33
N ALA A 66 -10.56 26.36 -10.11
CA ALA A 66 -9.68 27.52 -9.93
C ALA A 66 -10.45 28.84 -10.01
N ARG A 67 -11.33 28.99 -11.01
CA ARG A 67 -12.22 30.17 -11.12
C ARG A 67 -13.15 30.29 -9.93
N LYS A 68 -13.72 29.19 -9.43
CA LYS A 68 -14.61 29.19 -8.26
C LYS A 68 -13.87 29.66 -7.00
N ILE A 69 -12.64 29.18 -6.78
CA ILE A 69 -11.80 29.57 -5.64
C ILE A 69 -11.42 31.06 -5.73
N LEU A 70 -10.86 31.49 -6.86
CA LEU A 70 -10.46 32.88 -7.07
C LEU A 70 -11.64 33.85 -6.95
N ALA A 71 -12.82 33.47 -7.45
CA ALA A 71 -14.02 34.30 -7.33
C ALA A 71 -14.47 34.47 -5.87
N ARG A 72 -14.21 33.50 -4.99
CA ARG A 72 -14.48 33.64 -3.54
C ARG A 72 -13.45 34.54 -2.88
N GLU A 73 -12.17 34.31 -3.15
CA GLU A 73 -11.08 35.10 -2.59
C GLU A 73 -11.14 36.58 -2.99
N LYS A 74 -11.55 36.91 -4.23
CA LYS A 74 -11.70 38.32 -4.62
C LYS A 74 -12.99 38.96 -4.10
N LYS A 75 -14.09 38.20 -3.94
CA LYS A 75 -15.30 38.72 -3.27
C LYS A 75 -15.03 39.18 -1.84
N THR A 76 -14.10 38.54 -1.15
CA THR A 76 -13.70 38.97 0.20
C THR A 76 -12.77 40.18 0.19
N THR A 77 -12.11 40.48 -0.94
CA THR A 77 -10.95 41.39 -0.96
C THR A 77 -11.17 42.68 -1.78
N THR A 78 -11.96 42.69 -2.85
CA THR A 78 -12.13 43.91 -3.69
C THR A 78 -13.42 43.91 -4.54
N LYS A 79 -14.04 45.07 -4.73
CA LYS A 79 -15.28 45.30 -5.53
C LYS A 79 -15.05 45.63 -7.01
N GLU A 80 -13.83 45.53 -7.53
CA GLU A 80 -13.50 46.05 -8.86
C GLU A 80 -13.47 44.96 -9.95
N GLY A 81 -14.44 45.03 -10.86
CA GLY A 81 -14.38 44.75 -12.31
C GLY A 81 -13.84 43.41 -12.85
N ASN A 82 -12.61 43.02 -12.50
CA ASN A 82 -11.93 41.86 -13.07
C ASN A 82 -11.80 40.72 -12.04
N LEU A 83 -12.69 39.74 -12.16
CA LEU A 83 -12.82 38.63 -11.20
C LEU A 83 -11.62 37.66 -11.19
N TRP A 84 -10.81 37.54 -12.26
CA TRP A 84 -9.58 36.75 -12.28
C TRP A 84 -8.65 37.11 -13.44
N ASN A 85 -7.34 36.89 -13.26
CA ASN A 85 -6.37 36.90 -14.36
C ASN A 85 -6.16 35.47 -14.88
N ASN A 86 -6.02 35.28 -16.21
CA ASN A 86 -5.79 33.94 -16.78
C ASN A 86 -4.51 33.29 -16.23
N LYS A 87 -3.47 34.07 -15.96
CA LYS A 87 -2.23 33.57 -15.34
C LYS A 87 -2.46 32.99 -13.94
N GLU A 88 -3.30 33.64 -13.12
CA GLU A 88 -3.65 33.16 -11.77
C GLU A 88 -4.41 31.83 -11.86
N VAL A 89 -5.33 31.72 -12.83
CA VAL A 89 -6.06 30.48 -13.10
C VAL A 89 -5.11 29.36 -13.49
N ASP A 90 -4.15 29.61 -14.38
CA ASP A 90 -3.19 28.59 -14.82
C ASP A 90 -2.29 28.11 -13.67
N THR A 91 -1.78 29.02 -12.82
CA THR A 91 -1.02 28.64 -11.63
C THR A 91 -1.85 27.81 -10.64
N MET A 92 -3.14 28.11 -10.51
CA MET A 92 -4.04 27.33 -9.66
C MET A 92 -4.36 25.96 -10.29
N LYS A 93 -4.49 25.88 -11.61
CA LYS A 93 -4.68 24.61 -12.33
C LYS A 93 -3.51 23.67 -12.12
N GLU A 94 -2.28 24.17 -12.19
CA GLU A 94 -1.07 23.37 -11.94
C GLU A 94 -1.02 22.80 -10.51
N LYS A 95 -1.56 23.52 -9.52
CA LYS A 95 -1.68 23.01 -8.14
C LYS A 95 -2.77 21.94 -8.00
N ILE A 96 -3.84 22.04 -8.77
CA ILE A 96 -4.98 21.12 -8.74
C ILE A 96 -4.68 19.82 -9.52
N LEU A 97 -3.88 19.92 -10.58
CA LEU A 97 -3.53 18.81 -11.46
C LEU A 97 -2.19 18.20 -11.09
N SER A 98 -2.20 16.94 -10.70
CA SER A 98 -0.98 16.16 -10.46
C SER A 98 -0.85 15.06 -11.52
N PRO A 99 0.29 14.96 -12.23
CA PRO A 99 0.49 13.85 -13.14
C PRO A 99 0.59 12.54 -12.33
N LEU A 100 -0.14 11.52 -12.76
CA LEU A 100 -0.22 10.23 -12.05
C LEU A 100 1.12 9.46 -11.96
N GLY A 101 2.16 9.92 -12.68
CA GLY A 101 3.50 9.35 -12.62
C GLY A 101 4.44 10.01 -11.61
N GLU A 102 4.04 11.09 -10.93
CA GLU A 102 4.91 11.80 -9.96
C GLU A 102 4.53 11.54 -8.51
N GLU A 103 3.37 10.91 -8.26
CA GLU A 103 3.02 10.45 -6.92
C GLU A 103 3.60 9.05 -6.64
N GLY A 104 4.86 9.02 -6.24
CA GLY A 104 5.28 8.15 -5.15
C GLY A 104 5.52 6.67 -5.46
N GLU A 105 6.21 6.36 -6.55
CA GLU A 105 7.35 5.46 -6.37
C GLU A 105 8.59 6.34 -6.54
N GLU A 106 9.12 6.86 -5.43
CA GLU A 106 10.59 6.91 -5.35
C GLU A 106 11.02 5.54 -5.85
N SER A 107 11.69 5.50 -7.00
CA SER A 107 12.28 4.28 -7.52
C SER A 107 13.33 3.85 -6.50
N LYS A 108 12.87 3.22 -5.42
CA LYS A 108 13.71 2.62 -4.41
C LYS A 108 14.54 1.64 -5.21
N SER A 109 15.85 1.85 -5.22
CA SER A 109 16.74 0.89 -5.85
C SER A 109 16.40 -0.51 -5.31
N LEU A 110 16.58 -1.56 -6.11
CA LEU A 110 16.33 -2.93 -5.69
C LEU A 110 16.98 -3.27 -4.32
N GLU A 111 18.09 -2.61 -4.02
CA GLU A 111 18.80 -2.72 -2.73
C GLU A 111 17.99 -2.13 -1.57
N GLN A 112 17.35 -0.97 -1.73
CA GLN A 112 16.50 -0.37 -0.69
C GLN A 112 15.24 -1.20 -0.41
N ILE A 113 14.70 -1.88 -1.43
CA ILE A 113 13.57 -2.80 -1.27
C ILE A 113 14.01 -4.03 -0.49
N ARG A 114 15.17 -4.63 -0.84
CA ARG A 114 15.74 -5.77 -0.12
C ARG A 114 16.00 -5.47 1.36
N ILE A 115 16.53 -4.28 1.66
CA ILE A 115 16.81 -3.87 3.04
C ILE A 115 15.50 -3.76 3.85
N LYS A 116 14.45 -3.15 3.28
CA LYS A 116 13.14 -3.07 3.94
C LYS A 116 12.48 -4.43 4.12
N ASP A 117 12.54 -5.29 3.11
CA ASP A 117 12.03 -6.66 3.21
C ASP A 117 12.78 -7.46 4.29
N SER A 118 14.10 -7.31 4.40
CA SER A 118 14.87 -7.97 5.46
C SER A 118 14.51 -7.43 6.85
N GLU A 119 14.35 -6.12 7.01
CA GLU A 119 13.93 -5.52 8.28
C GLU A 119 12.50 -5.92 8.68
N GLU A 120 11.60 -6.08 7.71
CA GLU A 120 10.23 -6.53 7.95
C GLU A 120 10.18 -8.03 8.29
N LEU A 121 11.00 -8.85 7.63
CA LEU A 121 11.19 -10.25 7.98
C LEU A 121 11.78 -10.40 9.38
N GLU A 122 12.79 -9.62 9.75
CA GLU A 122 13.36 -9.64 11.10
C GLU A 122 12.34 -9.24 12.16
N LYS A 123 11.50 -8.22 11.90
CA LYS A 123 10.41 -7.84 12.82
C LYS A 123 9.35 -8.93 12.96
N ARG A 124 9.00 -9.62 11.86
CA ARG A 124 8.01 -10.73 11.86
C ARG A 124 8.57 -12.01 12.51
N PHE A 125 9.88 -12.22 12.43
CA PHE A 125 10.60 -13.37 13.00
C PHE A 125 11.33 -13.05 14.30
N GLN A 126 10.99 -11.95 15.00
CA GLN A 126 11.36 -11.86 16.41
C GLN A 126 10.57 -12.96 17.14
N PRO A 127 11.24 -13.97 17.72
CA PRO A 127 10.53 -14.94 18.54
C PRO A 127 9.87 -14.13 19.66
N LYS A 128 8.54 -14.15 19.71
CA LYS A 128 7.78 -13.71 20.89
C LYS A 128 8.18 -14.63 22.04
N VAL A 129 9.30 -14.33 22.66
CA VAL A 129 9.64 -14.85 23.97
C VAL A 129 8.61 -14.21 24.90
N ASN A 130 7.63 -15.02 25.31
CA ASN A 130 6.61 -14.74 26.34
C ASN A 130 5.32 -14.06 25.88
N GLN A 131 4.60 -14.65 24.92
CA GLN A 131 3.13 -14.57 24.94
C GLN A 131 2.58 -15.99 25.05
N ILE A 132 2.25 -16.38 26.28
CA ILE A 132 1.39 -17.52 26.58
C ILE A 132 -0.01 -17.02 26.24
N ASP A 133 -0.43 -17.23 25.00
CA ASP A 133 -1.83 -17.08 24.62
C ASP A 133 -2.55 -18.33 25.13
N GLU A 134 -3.28 -18.18 26.23
CA GLU A 134 -4.36 -19.07 26.62
C GLU A 134 -5.43 -19.05 25.53
N GLU A 135 -5.30 -19.85 24.47
CA GLU A 135 -6.45 -20.39 23.73
C GLU A 135 -5.99 -21.41 22.69
N GLY A 136 -6.68 -22.55 22.69
CA GLY A 136 -6.32 -23.76 21.98
C GLY A 136 -6.15 -23.57 20.47
N GLY A 137 -4.95 -23.88 19.98
CA GLY A 137 -4.64 -23.98 18.56
C GLY A 137 -3.48 -24.94 18.34
N SER A 138 -3.80 -26.20 18.08
CA SER A 138 -2.84 -27.26 17.77
C SER A 138 -1.97 -26.92 16.56
N ASN A 139 -0.71 -26.54 16.80
CA ASN A 139 0.34 -26.59 15.78
C ASN A 139 1.36 -27.66 16.16
N LYS A 140 1.16 -28.86 15.60
CA LYS A 140 2.13 -29.95 15.61
C LYS A 140 3.31 -29.50 14.75
N ASN A 141 4.37 -28.99 15.40
CA ASN A 141 5.78 -29.02 14.99
C ASN A 141 6.59 -27.91 15.70
N ASN A 142 6.30 -27.63 16.98
CA ASN A 142 7.31 -27.01 17.84
C ASN A 142 8.33 -28.09 18.21
N PRO A 143 9.66 -27.83 18.14
CA PRO A 143 10.63 -28.67 18.80
C PRO A 143 10.32 -28.57 20.29
N VAL A 144 9.67 -29.59 20.84
CA VAL A 144 9.40 -29.66 22.28
C VAL A 144 10.76 -29.53 22.97
N ILE A 145 10.96 -28.46 23.73
CA ILE A 145 12.14 -28.31 24.57
C ILE A 145 11.96 -29.31 25.72
N VAL A 146 12.27 -30.58 25.48
CA VAL A 146 12.10 -31.64 26.48
C VAL A 146 13.19 -31.46 27.53
N SER A 147 12.83 -31.25 28.79
CA SER A 147 13.83 -31.18 29.86
C SER A 147 14.34 -32.59 30.17
N LYS A 148 15.57 -32.73 30.71
CA LYS A 148 16.12 -34.05 31.09
C LYS A 148 15.20 -34.79 32.07
N LYS A 149 14.47 -34.06 32.92
CA LYS A 149 13.52 -34.63 33.87
C LYS A 149 12.32 -35.26 33.14
N ASP A 150 11.80 -34.60 32.12
CA ASP A 150 10.63 -35.11 31.37
C ASP A 150 10.98 -36.42 30.66
N VAL A 151 12.16 -36.49 30.03
CA VAL A 151 12.67 -37.73 29.40
C VAL A 151 12.77 -38.87 30.41
N ILE A 152 13.29 -38.59 31.62
CA ILE A 152 13.38 -39.58 32.70
C ILE A 152 11.99 -40.07 33.12
N THR A 153 11.03 -39.16 33.31
CA THR A 153 9.67 -39.56 33.70
C THR A 153 8.97 -40.41 32.63
N ASP A 154 9.22 -40.13 31.35
CA ASP A 154 8.60 -40.90 30.27
C ASP A 154 9.26 -42.28 30.07
N LEU A 155 10.56 -42.40 30.32
CA LEU A 155 11.24 -43.70 30.40
C LEU A 155 10.71 -44.55 31.57
N GLU A 156 10.49 -43.93 32.73
CA GLU A 156 9.94 -44.62 33.91
C GLU A 156 8.48 -45.07 33.70
N LYS A 157 7.64 -44.24 33.07
CA LYS A 157 6.26 -44.63 32.68
C LYS A 157 6.22 -45.81 31.73
N ARG A 158 7.26 -45.96 30.90
CA ARG A 158 7.42 -47.10 29.98
C ARG A 158 8.06 -48.33 30.65
N GLY A 159 8.31 -48.27 31.96
CA GLY A 159 8.82 -49.37 32.76
C GLY A 159 10.34 -49.56 32.70
N VAL A 160 11.09 -48.59 32.17
CA VAL A 160 12.55 -48.63 32.05
C VAL A 160 13.17 -47.74 33.12
N LYS A 161 14.09 -48.30 33.91
CA LYS A 161 14.86 -47.52 34.90
C LYS A 161 15.79 -46.56 34.17
N ALA A 162 15.50 -45.27 34.25
CA ALA A 162 16.35 -44.23 33.70
C ALA A 162 17.57 -44.00 34.61
N ASP A 163 18.76 -44.02 34.03
CA ASP A 163 20.00 -43.74 34.76
C ASP A 163 20.25 -42.22 34.78
N ILE A 164 20.13 -41.61 35.96
CA ILE A 164 20.22 -40.15 36.16
C ILE A 164 21.61 -39.62 35.77
N SER A 165 22.64 -40.47 35.77
CA SER A 165 24.01 -40.11 35.41
C SER A 165 24.21 -39.87 33.90
N LYS A 166 23.34 -40.44 33.05
CA LYS A 166 23.45 -40.33 31.58
C LYS A 166 23.16 -38.93 31.05
N SER A 167 23.73 -38.61 29.89
CA SER A 167 23.47 -37.32 29.24
C SER A 167 22.03 -37.24 28.72
N LYS A 168 21.51 -36.03 28.49
CA LYS A 168 20.15 -35.85 27.96
C LYS A 168 19.97 -36.53 26.60
N GLU A 169 20.99 -36.52 25.77
CA GLU A 169 20.98 -37.12 24.43
C GLU A 169 20.91 -38.65 24.49
N GLU A 170 21.63 -39.27 25.42
CA GLU A 170 21.61 -40.72 25.64
C GLU A 170 20.25 -41.22 26.15
N LEU A 171 19.58 -40.43 27.00
CA LEU A 171 18.23 -40.74 27.49
C LEU A 171 17.18 -40.57 26.39
N LEU A 172 17.34 -39.56 25.53
CA LEU A 172 16.47 -39.37 24.36
C LEU A 172 16.63 -40.50 23.34
N ALA A 173 17.86 -40.96 23.10
CA ALA A 173 18.12 -42.09 22.21
C ALA A 173 17.44 -43.37 22.72
N GLN A 174 17.49 -43.63 24.02
CA GLN A 174 16.78 -44.76 24.65
C GLN A 174 15.26 -44.62 24.51
N LEU A 175 14.72 -43.42 24.68
CA LEU A 175 13.29 -43.19 24.54
C LEU A 175 12.83 -43.43 23.10
N LEU A 176 13.61 -42.97 22.11
CA LEU A 176 13.31 -43.14 20.69
C LEU A 176 13.40 -44.61 20.25
N GLU A 177 14.34 -45.37 20.82
CA GLU A 177 14.45 -46.82 20.60
C GLU A 177 13.22 -47.57 21.14
N LEU A 178 12.73 -47.18 22.32
CA LEU A 178 11.50 -47.75 22.90
C LEU A 178 10.24 -47.38 22.10
N GLU A 179 10.18 -46.18 21.53
CA GLU A 179 9.13 -45.78 20.58
C GLU A 179 9.17 -46.64 19.32
N ALA A 180 10.36 -46.89 18.75
CA ALA A 180 10.52 -47.75 17.59
C ALA A 180 10.13 -49.21 17.88
N GLN A 181 10.28 -49.66 19.12
CA GLN A 181 9.82 -50.98 19.60
C GLN A 181 8.33 -51.02 19.93
N GLY A 182 7.60 -49.91 19.80
CA GLY A 182 6.16 -49.84 20.06
C GLY A 182 5.77 -49.92 21.53
N VAL A 183 6.70 -49.58 22.45
CA VAL A 183 6.43 -49.59 23.89
C VAL A 183 5.75 -48.28 24.28
N GLU A 184 4.43 -48.35 24.40
CA GLU A 184 3.61 -47.23 24.86
C GLU A 184 3.74 -46.99 26.38
N PRO A 185 3.68 -45.73 26.84
CA PRO A 185 3.67 -45.41 28.26
C PRO A 185 2.43 -46.01 28.94
N ARG A 186 2.61 -46.63 30.11
CA ARG A 186 1.53 -47.20 30.92
C ARG A 186 0.92 -46.20 31.89
#